data_AF-A0A8T4QSL7-F1
#
_entry.id   AF-A0A8T4QSL7-F1
#
_cell.length_a   1.000
_cell.length_b   1.000
_cell.length_c   1.000
_cell.angle_alpha   90.00
_cell.angle_beta   90.00
_cell.angle_gamma   90.00
#
_symmetry.space_group_name_H-M   'P 1'
#
loop_
_entity.id
_entity.type
_entity.pdbx_description
1 polymer ?
#
loop_
_entity_poly.entity_id
_entity_poly.type
_entity_poly.pdbx_seq_one_letter_code
_entity_poly.pdbx_strand_id
1 'polypeptide(L)'
;MEEETVSRPAGPPKELKHISEVVWEIPTSYKKGMLVPARIYATKNLMQGMDAGVFEQVTNVACLPGIQKYSYCMPDGHWGYGFPIGGVAAFDPKEGGVISPGGIGFDINCGMRLVTTNLTLKDVQPKLKSLVDLLFKRVPSGVGGKGFVDVNKKQFTGVMTEGAGWCVKNNYGWEEDLERIEESGRIKQADPSKVSEKAVSRGINQLGTLGSGNHYLEVQFAAAANILDEKAAKRCGIHTPDQIVFMVHCGSRGFGHQIGTDYLKLFLEVMPKYNIKI
;
A
#
# COMPACT_ATOMS: atom_id res chain seq x y z
N MET A 1 10.49 24.83 24.64
CA MET A 1 9.90 24.25 23.42
C MET A 1 10.41 25.10 22.28
N GLU A 2 11.61 24.78 21.82
CA GLU A 2 12.16 25.38 20.61
C GLU A 2 11.47 24.70 19.43
N GLU A 3 10.88 25.51 18.55
CA GLU A 3 10.43 25.06 17.24
C GLU A 3 11.67 24.57 16.48
N GLU A 4 11.78 23.25 16.31
CA GLU A 4 12.72 22.67 15.35
C GLU A 4 12.42 23.28 13.98
N THR A 5 13.37 24.06 13.50
CA THR A 5 13.38 24.62 12.17
C THR A 5 13.23 23.49 11.15
N VAL A 6 12.05 23.36 10.54
CA VAL A 6 11.84 22.50 9.38
C VAL A 6 12.68 23.09 8.25
N SER A 7 13.90 22.57 8.12
CA SER A 7 14.79 22.86 7.01
C SER A 7 14.07 22.47 5.72
N ARG A 8 13.80 23.45 4.85
CA ARG A 8 13.30 23.19 3.49
C ARG A 8 14.27 22.21 2.81
N PRO A 9 13.79 21.24 2.03
CA PRO A 9 14.61 20.12 1.59
C PRO A 9 15.79 20.61 0.76
N ALA A 10 16.97 20.10 1.07
CA ALA A 10 18.06 20.10 0.10
C ALA A 10 17.53 19.44 -1.18
N GLY A 11 17.68 20.12 -2.32
CA GLY A 11 17.31 19.56 -3.63
C GLY A 11 18.05 18.25 -3.93
N PRO A 12 17.82 17.65 -5.12
CA PRO A 12 18.45 16.38 -5.48
C PRO A 12 19.98 16.39 -5.25
N PRO A 13 20.57 15.24 -4.86
CA PRO A 13 22.01 15.13 -4.65
C PRO A 13 22.80 15.61 -5.87
N LYS A 14 23.98 16.23 -5.64
CA LYS A 14 24.82 16.73 -6.73
C LYS A 14 25.39 15.60 -7.59
N GLU A 15 25.59 14.43 -7.00
CA GLU A 15 26.18 13.23 -7.62
C GLU A 15 25.14 12.38 -8.41
N LEU A 16 23.98 12.94 -8.74
CA LEU A 16 22.91 12.28 -9.48
C LEU A 16 23.25 12.15 -10.97
N LYS A 17 23.12 10.93 -11.53
CA LYS A 17 23.25 10.68 -12.96
C LYS A 17 21.86 10.69 -13.62
N HIS A 18 21.71 11.49 -14.67
CA HIS A 18 20.50 11.48 -15.51
C HIS A 18 20.64 10.41 -16.59
N ILE A 19 19.77 9.41 -16.56
CA ILE A 19 19.87 8.20 -17.40
C ILE A 19 18.93 8.27 -18.60
N SER A 20 17.70 8.74 -18.38
CA SER A 20 16.75 9.08 -19.43
C SER A 20 15.80 10.16 -18.92
N GLU A 21 14.87 10.64 -19.75
CA GLU A 21 13.95 11.75 -19.46
C GLU A 21 13.31 11.71 -18.06
N VAL A 22 12.96 10.51 -17.59
CA VAL A 22 12.30 10.31 -16.30
C VAL A 22 13.07 9.39 -15.38
N VAL A 23 14.33 9.07 -15.67
CA VAL A 23 15.12 8.10 -14.91
C VAL A 23 16.42 8.70 -14.42
N TRP A 24 16.60 8.63 -13.10
CA TRP A 24 17.76 9.13 -12.39
C TRP A 24 18.44 8.01 -11.61
N GLU A 25 19.74 8.13 -11.41
CA GLU A 25 20.54 7.16 -10.67
C GLU A 25 21.42 7.86 -9.64
N ILE A 26 21.39 7.38 -8.40
CA ILE A 26 22.38 7.71 -7.38
C ILE A 26 23.41 6.58 -7.35
N PRO A 27 24.69 6.85 -7.68
CA PRO A 27 25.71 5.81 -7.77
C PRO A 27 26.05 5.23 -6.39
N THR A 28 26.56 4.00 -6.35
CA THR A 28 27.02 3.34 -5.11
C THR A 28 28.10 4.13 -4.37
N SER A 29 28.88 4.95 -5.07
CA SER A 29 29.90 5.82 -4.48
C SER A 29 29.32 6.96 -3.64
N TYR A 30 28.01 7.24 -3.74
CA TYR A 30 27.35 8.32 -3.02
C TYR A 30 27.38 8.13 -1.49
N LYS A 31 27.15 6.90 -1.03
CA LYS A 31 27.09 6.56 0.40
C LYS A 31 27.82 5.26 0.68
N LYS A 32 28.71 5.29 1.68
CA LYS A 32 29.42 4.09 2.14
C LYS A 32 28.42 3.02 2.57
N GLY A 33 28.59 1.81 2.05
CA GLY A 33 27.75 0.66 2.37
C GLY A 33 26.69 0.34 1.32
N MET A 34 26.45 1.23 0.34
CA MET A 34 25.57 0.91 -0.79
C MET A 34 26.11 -0.30 -1.54
N LEU A 35 25.28 -1.34 -1.65
CA LEU A 35 25.58 -2.59 -2.37
C LEU A 35 25.13 -2.48 -3.84
N VAL A 36 24.12 -1.67 -4.10
CA VAL A 36 23.55 -1.38 -5.42
C VAL A 36 23.31 0.13 -5.59
N PRO A 37 23.24 0.66 -6.81
CA PRO A 37 22.80 2.04 -7.03
C PRO A 37 21.31 2.22 -6.70
N ALA A 38 20.89 3.45 -6.44
CA ALA A 38 19.46 3.78 -6.32
C ALA A 38 18.91 4.33 -7.64
N ARG A 39 17.69 3.92 -8.01
CA ARG A 39 16.99 4.27 -9.26
C ARG A 39 15.73 5.04 -8.93
N ILE A 40 15.63 6.27 -9.40
CA ILE A 40 14.47 7.14 -9.14
C ILE A 40 13.75 7.42 -10.47
N TYR A 41 12.45 7.17 -10.50
CA TYR A 41 11.59 7.53 -11.62
C TYR A 41 10.90 8.85 -11.31
N ALA A 42 11.21 9.92 -12.02
CA ALA A 42 10.61 11.23 -11.79
C ALA A 42 10.84 12.15 -13.00
N THR A 43 9.86 12.97 -13.34
CA THR A 43 10.10 14.14 -14.20
C THR A 43 11.01 15.12 -13.46
N LYS A 44 11.64 16.07 -14.17
CA LYS A 44 12.47 17.12 -13.55
C LYS A 44 11.73 17.88 -12.44
N ASN A 45 10.45 18.18 -12.66
CA ASN A 45 9.64 18.90 -11.68
C ASN A 45 9.40 18.09 -10.41
N LEU A 46 9.07 16.80 -10.55
CA LEU A 46 8.90 15.90 -9.40
C LEU A 46 10.23 15.72 -8.66
N MET A 47 11.33 15.53 -9.40
CA MET A 47 12.68 15.40 -8.85
C MET A 47 13.07 16.61 -8.00
N GLN A 48 12.74 17.83 -8.43
CA GLN A 48 13.00 19.05 -7.66
C GLN A 48 12.08 19.23 -6.45
N GLY A 49 10.88 18.65 -6.49
CA GLY A 49 9.89 18.73 -5.41
C GLY A 49 10.02 17.63 -4.35
N MET A 50 10.82 16.59 -4.58
CA MET A 50 11.03 15.51 -3.62
C MET A 50 11.79 15.99 -2.38
N ASP A 51 11.35 15.52 -1.21
CA ASP A 51 12.01 15.80 0.07
C ASP A 51 13.39 15.12 0.16
N ALA A 52 14.35 15.77 0.82
CA ALA A 52 15.71 15.25 1.00
C ALA A 52 15.73 13.86 1.67
N GLY A 53 14.77 13.60 2.57
CA GLY A 53 14.59 12.32 3.24
C GLY A 53 14.29 11.17 2.28
N VAL A 54 13.72 11.43 1.10
CA VAL A 54 13.52 10.39 0.07
C VAL A 54 14.86 9.86 -0.44
N PHE A 55 15.82 10.75 -0.70
CA PHE A 55 17.16 10.37 -1.19
C PHE A 55 17.94 9.61 -0.11
N GLU A 56 17.81 10.04 1.14
CA GLU A 56 18.41 9.32 2.26
C GLU A 56 17.82 7.92 2.40
N GLN A 57 16.49 7.79 2.39
CA GLN A 57 15.82 6.50 2.57
C GLN A 57 16.11 5.55 1.41
N VAL A 58 16.01 5.99 0.15
CA VAL A 58 16.29 5.12 -1.01
C VAL A 58 17.75 4.64 -1.02
N THR A 59 18.70 5.48 -0.58
CA THR A 59 20.11 5.09 -0.47
C THR A 59 20.41 4.22 0.75
N ASN A 60 19.67 4.38 1.86
CA ASN A 60 19.72 3.45 3.00
C ASN A 60 19.28 2.04 2.60
N VAL A 61 18.17 1.95 1.87
CA VAL A 61 17.66 0.67 1.36
C VAL A 61 18.70 -0.01 0.46
N ALA A 62 19.45 0.77 -0.33
CA ALA A 62 20.51 0.27 -1.18
C ALA A 62 21.70 -0.35 -0.44
N CYS A 63 21.80 -0.17 0.88
CA CYS A 63 22.81 -0.79 1.74
C CYS A 63 22.40 -2.15 2.32
N LEU A 64 21.14 -2.57 2.13
CA LEU A 64 20.61 -3.75 2.81
C LEU A 64 21.08 -5.06 2.17
N PRO A 65 21.49 -6.07 2.97
CA PRO A 65 22.04 -7.33 2.47
C PRO A 65 21.12 -8.07 1.50
N GLY A 66 21.71 -8.65 0.44
CA GLY A 66 21.01 -9.42 -0.58
C GLY A 66 20.13 -8.60 -1.53
N ILE A 67 20.16 -7.26 -1.47
CA ILE A 67 19.41 -6.40 -2.40
C ILE A 67 19.86 -6.62 -3.85
N GLN A 68 18.89 -6.68 -4.75
CA GLN A 68 19.11 -7.02 -6.16
C GLN A 68 18.98 -5.78 -7.06
N LYS A 69 19.95 -5.60 -7.96
CA LYS A 69 20.00 -4.58 -9.03
C LYS A 69 20.03 -3.13 -8.56
N TYR A 70 18.93 -2.64 -7.96
CA TYR A 70 18.75 -1.26 -7.52
C TYR A 70 17.80 -1.18 -6.32
N SER A 71 17.96 -0.14 -5.51
CA SER A 71 16.87 0.38 -4.68
C SER A 71 16.04 1.35 -5.50
N TYR A 72 14.75 1.08 -5.69
CA TYR A 72 13.89 1.89 -6.57
C TYR A 72 13.03 2.86 -5.77
N CYS A 73 12.76 4.04 -6.36
CA CYS A 73 11.77 5.00 -5.87
C CYS A 73 10.88 5.46 -7.03
N MET A 74 9.57 5.37 -6.83
CA MET A 74 8.54 5.74 -7.81
C MET A 74 8.27 7.26 -7.83
N PRO A 75 7.57 7.78 -8.85
CA PRO A 75 7.38 9.23 -9.03
C PRO A 75 6.61 9.95 -7.92
N ASP A 76 5.82 9.22 -7.15
CA ASP A 76 5.08 9.66 -5.97
C ASP A 76 5.87 9.48 -4.65
N GLY A 77 7.17 9.20 -4.77
CA GLY A 77 8.07 8.94 -3.67
C GLY A 77 8.11 10.07 -2.64
N HIS A 78 7.88 9.74 -1.37
CA HIS A 78 7.92 10.68 -0.26
C HIS A 78 8.38 10.01 1.04
N TRP A 79 8.64 10.82 2.05
CA TRP A 79 9.19 10.37 3.33
C TRP A 79 8.33 9.26 3.97
N GLY A 80 8.96 8.13 4.25
CA GLY A 80 8.34 6.96 4.88
C GLY A 80 9.03 6.54 6.18
N TYR A 81 8.82 5.29 6.60
CA TYR A 81 9.44 4.72 7.80
C TYR A 81 10.59 3.77 7.43
N GLY A 82 11.80 4.33 7.37
CA GLY A 82 13.02 3.62 6.95
C GLY A 82 13.16 3.48 5.44
N PHE A 83 12.12 2.97 4.77
CA PHE A 83 11.98 3.00 3.31
C PHE A 83 11.16 4.23 2.90
N PRO A 84 11.39 4.81 1.70
CA PRO A 84 10.48 5.82 1.18
C PRO A 84 9.15 5.17 0.82
N ILE A 85 8.03 5.88 1.02
CA ILE A 85 6.77 5.49 0.39
C ILE A 85 6.97 5.62 -1.13
N GLY A 86 6.43 4.68 -1.91
CA GLY A 86 6.77 4.54 -3.33
C GLY A 86 8.11 3.84 -3.57
N GLY A 87 8.73 3.27 -2.53
CA GLY A 87 9.94 2.46 -2.65
C GLY A 87 9.67 1.04 -3.16
N VAL A 88 10.59 0.49 -3.94
CA VAL A 88 10.61 -0.94 -4.32
C VAL A 88 12.01 -1.49 -4.15
N ALA A 89 12.14 -2.63 -3.47
CA ALA A 89 13.40 -3.35 -3.34
C ALA A 89 13.14 -4.86 -3.37
N ALA A 90 13.99 -5.59 -4.10
CA ALA A 90 13.98 -7.04 -4.15
C ALA A 90 15.22 -7.57 -3.44
N PHE A 91 15.04 -8.60 -2.61
CA PHE A 91 16.11 -9.23 -1.83
C PHE A 91 16.15 -10.72 -2.15
N ASP A 92 17.33 -11.27 -2.44
CA ASP A 92 17.49 -12.71 -2.69
C ASP A 92 17.78 -13.45 -1.37
N PRO A 93 16.88 -14.32 -0.88
CA PRO A 93 17.13 -15.11 0.34
C PRO A 93 18.41 -15.95 0.29
N LYS A 94 18.85 -16.38 -0.90
CA LYS A 94 20.09 -17.16 -1.08
C LYS A 94 21.35 -16.33 -0.93
N GLU A 95 21.25 -15.01 -1.08
CA GLU A 95 22.37 -14.06 -0.93
C GLU A 95 22.28 -13.28 0.40
N GLY A 96 21.61 -13.86 1.40
CA GLY A 96 21.42 -13.21 2.70
C GLY A 96 20.37 -12.09 2.69
N GLY A 97 19.44 -12.14 1.72
CA GLY A 97 18.34 -11.20 1.57
C GLY A 97 17.51 -11.05 2.85
N VAL A 98 17.20 -9.79 3.17
CA VAL A 98 16.43 -9.44 4.36
C VAL A 98 14.95 -9.22 4.04
N ILE A 99 14.12 -9.28 5.09
CA ILE A 99 12.76 -8.73 5.09
C ILE A 99 12.73 -7.58 6.09
N SER A 100 12.05 -6.49 5.76
CA SER A 100 11.92 -5.31 6.62
C SER A 100 10.45 -4.91 6.74
N PRO A 101 9.86 -4.88 7.96
CA PRO A 101 8.51 -4.35 8.16
C PRO A 101 8.34 -2.93 7.64
N GLY A 102 9.38 -2.08 7.77
CA GLY A 102 9.37 -0.72 7.25
C GLY A 102 9.34 -0.62 5.72
N GLY A 103 9.83 -1.66 5.02
CA GLY A 103 9.74 -1.74 3.56
C GLY A 103 8.39 -2.22 3.03
N ILE A 104 7.53 -2.75 3.89
CA ILE A 104 6.15 -3.16 3.56
C ILE A 104 5.16 -2.06 3.98
N GLY A 105 5.41 -1.42 5.12
CA GLY A 105 4.53 -0.42 5.72
C GLY A 105 3.63 -0.99 6.82
N PHE A 106 3.11 -0.10 7.65
CA PHE A 106 2.31 -0.48 8.81
C PHE A 106 0.90 -0.94 8.44
N ASP A 107 0.23 -0.27 7.49
CA ASP A 107 -1.05 -0.77 7.00
C ASP A 107 -0.82 -1.85 5.94
N ILE A 108 -0.48 -3.05 6.42
CA ILE A 108 -0.18 -4.22 5.58
C ILE A 108 -1.35 -4.47 4.63
N ASN A 109 -1.05 -4.58 3.33
CA ASN A 109 -2.05 -4.77 2.28
C ASN A 109 -3.11 -3.65 2.24
N CYS A 110 -2.75 -2.41 2.58
CA CYS A 110 -3.51 -1.25 2.12
C CYS A 110 -3.52 -1.24 0.60
N GLY A 111 -4.70 -1.18 0.01
CA GLY A 111 -4.88 -1.43 -1.40
C GLY A 111 -6.22 -0.98 -1.93
N MET A 112 -6.38 -1.19 -3.23
CA MET A 112 -7.49 -0.67 -4.01
C MET A 112 -8.34 -1.81 -4.55
N ARG A 113 -9.66 -1.63 -4.53
CA ARG A 113 -10.60 -2.42 -5.33
C ARG A 113 -11.43 -1.49 -6.21
N LEU A 114 -11.46 -1.78 -7.50
CA LEU A 114 -12.36 -1.15 -8.45
C LEU A 114 -13.53 -2.09 -8.73
N VAL A 115 -14.77 -1.58 -8.59
CA VAL A 115 -16.00 -2.31 -8.90
C VAL A 115 -16.70 -1.58 -10.05
N THR A 116 -16.83 -2.25 -11.18
CA THR A 116 -17.51 -1.70 -12.36
C THR A 116 -19.02 -1.93 -12.28
N THR A 117 -19.79 -1.05 -12.90
CA THR A 117 -21.25 -1.21 -13.05
C THR A 117 -21.67 -1.06 -14.51
N ASN A 118 -22.91 -1.44 -14.83
CA ASN A 118 -23.52 -1.12 -16.12
C ASN A 118 -24.21 0.26 -16.15
N LEU A 119 -24.09 1.05 -15.07
CA LEU A 119 -24.70 2.37 -14.97
C LEU A 119 -23.80 3.43 -15.63
N THR A 120 -24.41 4.50 -16.09
CA THR A 120 -23.74 5.69 -16.63
C THR A 120 -23.93 6.88 -15.69
N LEU A 121 -23.15 7.95 -15.91
CA LEU A 121 -23.31 9.22 -15.19
C LEU A 121 -24.76 9.71 -15.19
N LYS A 122 -25.45 9.59 -16.33
CA LYS A 122 -26.86 9.99 -16.48
C LYS A 122 -27.81 9.24 -15.53
N ASP A 123 -27.52 7.96 -15.26
CA ASP A 123 -28.36 7.12 -14.40
C ASP A 123 -28.20 7.48 -12.92
N VAL A 124 -26.97 7.84 -12.51
CA VAL A 124 -26.62 8.06 -11.11
C VAL A 124 -26.74 9.52 -10.70
N GLN A 125 -26.45 10.47 -11.58
CA GLN A 125 -26.43 11.90 -11.25
C GLN A 125 -27.71 12.39 -10.57
N PRO A 126 -28.94 12.01 -10.98
CA PRO A 126 -30.17 12.44 -10.29
C PRO A 126 -30.31 11.92 -8.85
N LYS A 127 -29.59 10.85 -8.49
CA LYS A 127 -29.68 10.16 -7.19
C LYS A 127 -28.37 10.20 -6.41
N LEU A 128 -27.35 10.93 -6.89
CA LEU A 128 -26.00 10.87 -6.36
C LEU A 128 -25.95 11.15 -4.85
N LYS A 129 -26.65 12.19 -4.40
CA LYS A 129 -26.72 12.52 -2.96
C LYS A 129 -27.26 11.35 -2.14
N SER A 130 -28.41 10.79 -2.53
CA SER A 130 -29.03 9.67 -1.83
C SER A 130 -28.17 8.42 -1.85
N LEU A 131 -27.46 8.16 -2.96
CA LEU A 131 -26.51 7.06 -3.07
C LEU A 131 -25.34 7.23 -2.10
N VAL A 132 -24.71 8.40 -2.07
CA VAL A 132 -23.58 8.70 -1.17
C VAL A 132 -24.02 8.65 0.30
N ASP A 133 -25.17 9.24 0.64
CA ASP A 133 -25.75 9.20 1.99
C ASP A 133 -25.98 7.73 2.44
N LEU A 134 -26.47 6.88 1.53
CA LEU A 134 -26.69 5.46 1.82
C LEU A 134 -25.38 4.69 1.97
N LEU A 135 -24.39 4.95 1.12
CA LEU A 135 -23.06 4.33 1.21
C LEU A 135 -22.39 4.70 2.54
N PHE A 136 -22.41 5.97 2.92
CA PHE A 136 -21.85 6.43 4.20
C PHE A 136 -22.53 5.74 5.39
N LYS A 137 -23.84 5.54 5.33
CA LYS A 137 -24.59 4.80 6.36
C LYS A 137 -24.24 3.30 6.41
N ARG A 138 -23.95 2.69 5.26
CA ARG A 138 -23.75 1.24 5.12
C ARG A 138 -22.30 0.80 5.29
N VAL A 139 -21.35 1.69 5.03
CA VAL A 139 -19.91 1.40 5.07
C VAL A 139 -19.27 2.29 6.15
N PRO A 140 -19.10 1.77 7.38
CA PRO A 140 -18.55 2.56 8.47
C PRO A 140 -17.14 3.06 8.16
N SER A 141 -16.87 4.31 8.54
CA SER A 141 -15.56 4.96 8.43
C SER A 141 -15.19 5.64 9.75
N GLY A 142 -13.97 6.15 9.87
CA GLY A 142 -13.44 6.83 11.05
C GLY A 142 -12.48 5.99 11.90
N VAL A 143 -11.81 6.67 12.83
CA VAL A 143 -10.83 6.07 13.75
C VAL A 143 -11.58 5.26 14.82
N GLY A 144 -11.21 3.99 15.00
CA GLY A 144 -11.80 3.14 16.03
C GLY A 144 -13.25 2.69 15.75
N GLY A 145 -13.76 2.93 14.54
CA GLY A 145 -15.10 2.48 14.13
C GLY A 145 -15.25 0.96 14.24
N LYS A 146 -16.44 0.51 14.66
CA LYS A 146 -16.83 -0.91 14.65
C LYS A 146 -17.40 -1.26 13.27
N GLY A 147 -16.94 -2.38 12.72
CA GLY A 147 -17.42 -2.92 11.46
C GLY A 147 -18.79 -3.60 11.56
N PHE A 148 -19.42 -3.79 10.41
CA PHE A 148 -20.70 -4.48 10.32
C PHE A 148 -20.57 -6.01 10.32
N VAL A 149 -19.35 -6.54 10.24
CA VAL A 149 -19.07 -7.98 10.31
C VAL A 149 -18.69 -8.35 11.73
N ASP A 150 -19.57 -9.09 12.41
CA ASP A 150 -19.34 -9.55 13.78
C ASP A 150 -18.80 -10.98 13.77
N VAL A 151 -17.59 -11.16 14.33
CA VAL A 151 -16.87 -12.45 14.31
C VAL A 151 -16.27 -12.73 15.68
N ASN A 152 -16.32 -13.99 16.10
CA ASN A 152 -15.54 -14.46 17.24
C ASN A 152 -14.08 -14.75 16.82
N LYS A 153 -13.21 -15.01 17.80
CA LYS A 153 -11.78 -15.28 17.54
C LYS A 153 -11.54 -16.42 16.55
N LYS A 154 -12.31 -17.52 16.64
CA LYS A 154 -12.18 -18.68 15.75
C LYS A 154 -12.53 -18.31 14.30
N GLN A 155 -13.61 -17.54 14.10
CA GLN A 155 -13.98 -17.04 12.78
C GLN A 155 -12.93 -16.07 12.24
N PHE A 156 -12.39 -15.19 13.08
CA PHE A 156 -11.33 -14.27 12.68
C PHE A 156 -10.03 -15.00 12.29
N THR A 157 -9.70 -16.12 12.93
CA THR A 157 -8.64 -17.04 12.46
C THR A 157 -8.93 -17.57 11.05
N GLY A 158 -10.19 -17.90 10.76
CA GLY A 158 -10.64 -18.22 9.40
C GLY A 158 -10.40 -17.08 8.41
N VAL A 159 -10.78 -15.84 8.79
CA VAL A 159 -10.50 -14.62 7.99
C VAL A 159 -9.02 -14.48 7.67
N MET A 160 -8.13 -14.68 8.66
CA MET A 160 -6.68 -14.59 8.45
C MET A 160 -6.13 -15.62 7.47
N THR A 161 -6.68 -16.84 7.49
CA THR A 161 -6.11 -17.98 6.76
C THR A 161 -6.75 -18.22 5.40
N GLU A 162 -8.01 -17.81 5.22
CA GLU A 162 -8.79 -17.98 4.01
C GLU A 162 -8.99 -16.67 3.23
N GLY A 163 -8.77 -15.51 3.86
CA GLY A 163 -8.86 -14.20 3.22
C GLY A 163 -10.24 -13.94 2.60
N ALA A 164 -10.27 -13.45 1.36
CA ALA A 164 -11.52 -13.19 0.64
C ALA A 164 -12.39 -14.45 0.45
N GLY A 165 -11.78 -15.65 0.44
CA GLY A 165 -12.53 -16.91 0.40
C GLY A 165 -13.44 -17.11 1.63
N TRP A 166 -13.04 -16.60 2.80
CA TRP A 166 -13.90 -16.58 3.98
C TRP A 166 -15.11 -15.67 3.75
N CYS A 167 -14.89 -14.49 3.14
CA CYS A 167 -15.96 -13.54 2.83
C CYS A 167 -17.03 -14.18 1.93
N VAL A 168 -16.63 -14.81 0.83
CA VAL A 168 -17.55 -15.48 -0.11
C VAL A 168 -18.35 -16.60 0.58
N LYS A 169 -17.68 -17.47 1.35
CA LYS A 169 -18.35 -18.54 2.14
C LYS A 169 -19.36 -18.02 3.16
N ASN A 170 -19.21 -16.77 3.60
CA ASN A 170 -20.09 -16.11 4.56
C ASN A 170 -21.02 -15.08 3.89
N ASN A 171 -21.27 -15.20 2.58
CA ASN A 171 -22.19 -14.37 1.79
C ASN A 171 -21.76 -12.89 1.63
N TYR A 172 -20.46 -12.62 1.64
CA TYR A 172 -19.88 -11.31 1.34
C TYR A 172 -19.15 -11.34 -0.01
N GLY A 173 -19.92 -11.32 -1.09
CA GLY A 173 -19.42 -11.35 -2.47
C GLY A 173 -19.85 -12.60 -3.23
N TRP A 174 -19.21 -12.83 -4.36
CA TRP A 174 -19.45 -13.97 -5.26
C TRP A 174 -18.17 -14.76 -5.51
N GLU A 175 -18.29 -16.02 -5.93
CA GLU A 175 -17.12 -16.86 -6.25
C GLU A 175 -16.22 -16.23 -7.33
N GLU A 176 -16.84 -15.60 -8.33
CA GLU A 176 -16.13 -14.89 -9.42
C GLU A 176 -15.32 -13.67 -8.96
N ASP A 177 -15.56 -13.15 -7.74
CA ASP A 177 -14.73 -12.09 -7.17
C ASP A 177 -13.31 -12.61 -6.93
N LEU A 178 -13.14 -13.87 -6.54
CA LEU A 178 -11.82 -14.46 -6.24
C LEU A 178 -10.91 -14.56 -7.46
N GLU A 179 -11.47 -14.55 -8.66
CA GLU A 179 -10.70 -14.54 -9.92
C GLU A 179 -10.16 -13.14 -10.26
N ARG A 180 -10.66 -12.10 -9.59
CA ARG A 180 -10.42 -10.68 -9.90
C ARG A 180 -9.69 -9.96 -8.76
N ILE A 181 -9.04 -10.72 -7.88
CA ILE A 181 -8.27 -10.21 -6.75
C ILE A 181 -6.86 -10.80 -6.86
N GLU A 182 -5.84 -9.98 -6.62
CA GLU A 182 -4.46 -10.43 -6.48
C GLU A 182 -4.38 -11.60 -5.47
N GLU A 183 -3.61 -12.64 -5.80
CA GLU A 183 -3.50 -13.88 -5.00
C GLU A 183 -4.85 -14.55 -4.68
N SER A 184 -5.88 -14.30 -5.49
CA SER A 184 -7.27 -14.69 -5.22
C SER A 184 -7.75 -14.26 -3.82
N GLY A 185 -7.20 -13.16 -3.32
CA GLY A 185 -7.48 -12.62 -1.99
C GLY A 185 -6.99 -13.47 -0.83
N ARG A 186 -5.98 -14.34 -1.04
CA ARG A 186 -5.45 -15.23 0.00
C ARG A 186 -3.96 -15.55 -0.17
N ILE A 187 -3.16 -15.15 0.83
CA ILE A 187 -1.78 -15.62 0.99
C ILE A 187 -1.78 -16.98 1.72
N LYS A 188 -1.32 -18.04 1.04
CA LYS A 188 -1.43 -19.43 1.53
C LYS A 188 -0.65 -19.71 2.83
N GLN A 189 0.41 -18.95 3.08
CA GLN A 189 1.33 -19.14 4.22
C GLN A 189 0.92 -18.37 5.48
N ALA A 190 -0.27 -17.75 5.50
CA ALA A 190 -0.75 -17.04 6.67
C ALA A 190 -0.86 -17.97 7.89
N ASP A 191 -0.14 -17.62 8.97
CA ASP A 191 -0.09 -18.39 10.21
C ASP A 191 -0.57 -17.54 11.41
N PRO A 192 -1.79 -17.79 11.92
CA PRO A 192 -2.35 -17.08 13.07
C PRO A 192 -1.50 -17.19 14.34
N SER A 193 -0.65 -18.22 14.49
CA SER A 193 0.24 -18.35 15.66
C SER A 193 1.35 -17.29 15.69
N LYS A 194 1.59 -16.62 14.56
CA LYS A 194 2.57 -15.54 14.39
C LYS A 194 2.00 -14.15 14.64
N VAL A 195 0.72 -14.07 15.03
CA VAL A 195 -0.02 -12.84 15.25
C VAL A 195 -0.27 -12.66 16.75
N SER A 196 0.03 -11.49 17.29
CA SER A 196 -0.18 -11.21 18.71
C SER A 196 -1.67 -11.09 19.07
N GLU A 197 -2.02 -11.44 20.31
CA GLU A 197 -3.37 -11.19 20.85
C GLU A 197 -3.77 -9.71 20.78
N LYS A 198 -2.78 -8.80 20.85
CA LYS A 198 -3.01 -7.35 20.71
C LYS A 198 -3.40 -6.97 19.27
N ALA A 199 -2.79 -7.59 18.26
CA ALA A 199 -3.18 -7.37 16.87
C ALA A 199 -4.61 -7.86 16.64
N VAL A 200 -4.92 -9.07 17.13
CA VAL A 200 -6.27 -9.64 17.07
C VAL A 200 -7.30 -8.73 17.73
N SER A 201 -7.05 -8.27 18.96
CA SER A 201 -8.00 -7.43 19.70
C SER A 201 -8.25 -6.07 19.03
N ARG A 202 -7.23 -5.49 18.38
CA ARG A 202 -7.37 -4.26 17.59
C ARG A 202 -8.15 -4.47 16.29
N GLY A 203 -7.96 -5.61 15.62
CA GLY A 203 -8.50 -5.88 14.29
C GLY A 203 -9.92 -6.45 14.28
N ILE A 204 -10.24 -7.33 15.22
CA ILE A 204 -11.44 -8.19 15.15
C ILE A 204 -12.75 -7.40 15.04
N ASN A 205 -12.84 -6.26 15.73
CA ASN A 205 -14.03 -5.39 15.70
C ASN A 205 -14.05 -4.42 14.53
N GLN A 206 -13.00 -4.35 13.70
CA GLN A 206 -12.86 -3.39 12.60
C GLN A 206 -13.16 -4.00 11.22
N LEU A 207 -13.47 -5.30 11.15
CA LEU A 207 -13.76 -6.00 9.91
C LEU A 207 -15.03 -5.44 9.25
N GLY A 208 -14.92 -4.98 8.01
CA GLY A 208 -16.00 -4.27 7.32
C GLY A 208 -16.08 -2.78 7.67
N THR A 209 -14.93 -2.12 7.87
CA THR A 209 -14.82 -0.65 7.96
C THR A 209 -13.79 -0.13 6.95
N LEU A 210 -13.95 1.11 6.48
CA LEU A 210 -12.93 1.79 5.67
C LEU A 210 -11.75 2.23 6.54
N GLY A 211 -12.07 2.90 7.64
CA GLY A 211 -11.08 3.59 8.46
C GLY A 211 -10.95 5.08 8.24
N SER A 212 -9.73 5.56 8.39
CA SER A 212 -9.33 6.97 8.37
C SER A 212 -8.06 7.14 7.52
N GLY A 213 -7.52 8.36 7.45
CA GLY A 213 -6.35 8.66 6.63
C GLY A 213 -6.76 8.83 5.18
N ASN A 214 -6.00 8.24 4.26
CA ASN A 214 -6.28 8.28 2.82
C ASN A 214 -7.30 7.21 2.36
N HIS A 215 -8.00 6.54 3.29
CA HIS A 215 -8.99 5.50 2.98
C HIS A 215 -10.34 6.11 2.60
N TYR A 216 -10.98 5.57 1.56
CA TYR A 216 -12.24 6.09 1.03
C TYR A 216 -13.05 5.02 0.28
N LEU A 217 -14.31 5.34 0.05
CA LEU A 217 -15.15 4.71 -0.96
C LEU A 217 -15.70 5.84 -1.83
N GLU A 218 -15.31 5.83 -3.10
CA GLU A 218 -15.69 6.86 -4.06
C GLU A 218 -16.63 6.32 -5.13
N VAL A 219 -17.55 7.17 -5.57
CA VAL A 219 -18.35 6.97 -6.78
C VAL A 219 -17.69 7.80 -7.88
N GLN A 220 -17.16 7.13 -8.89
CA GLN A 220 -16.43 7.74 -10.00
C GLN A 220 -17.10 7.39 -11.33
N PHE A 221 -16.69 8.05 -12.42
CA PHE A 221 -17.11 7.68 -13.76
C PHE A 221 -15.92 7.72 -14.73
N ALA A 222 -15.89 6.74 -15.64
CA ALA A 222 -14.89 6.65 -16.69
C ALA A 222 -15.24 7.60 -17.84
N ALA A 223 -14.82 8.86 -17.73
CA ALA A 223 -15.08 9.87 -18.75
C ALA A 223 -14.56 9.43 -20.12
N ALA A 224 -15.43 9.41 -21.13
CA ALA A 224 -15.07 8.88 -22.45
C ALA A 224 -13.85 9.59 -23.09
N ALA A 225 -13.74 10.91 -22.88
CA ALA A 225 -12.63 11.71 -23.38
C ALA A 225 -11.26 11.35 -22.75
N ASN A 226 -11.26 10.64 -21.62
CA ASN A 226 -10.06 10.24 -20.90
C ASN A 226 -9.68 8.77 -21.12
N ILE A 227 -10.39 8.04 -22.00
CA ILE A 227 -10.04 6.66 -22.35
C ILE A 227 -8.88 6.69 -23.33
N LEU A 228 -7.67 6.36 -22.84
CA LEU A 228 -6.44 6.36 -23.63
C LEU A 228 -6.25 5.07 -24.44
N ASP A 229 -6.72 3.94 -23.92
CA ASP A 229 -6.70 2.62 -24.58
C ASP A 229 -8.06 1.93 -24.40
N GLU A 230 -8.86 1.94 -25.46
CA GLU A 230 -10.19 1.33 -25.45
C GLU A 230 -10.16 -0.19 -25.25
N LYS A 231 -9.13 -0.87 -25.76
CA LYS A 231 -9.01 -2.33 -25.67
C LYS A 231 -8.69 -2.74 -24.23
N ALA A 232 -7.78 -2.00 -23.58
CA ALA A 232 -7.50 -2.19 -22.17
C ALA A 232 -8.72 -1.86 -21.30
N ALA A 233 -9.40 -0.74 -21.56
CA ALA A 233 -10.60 -0.34 -20.84
C ALA A 233 -11.69 -1.44 -20.87
N LYS A 234 -11.98 -2.00 -22.06
CA LYS A 234 -12.93 -3.10 -22.22
C LYS A 234 -12.51 -4.37 -21.46
N ARG A 235 -11.21 -4.68 -21.41
CA ARG A 235 -10.71 -5.81 -20.60
C ARG A 235 -10.84 -5.57 -19.10
N CYS A 236 -10.78 -4.31 -18.67
CA CYS A 236 -11.01 -3.90 -17.28
C CYS A 236 -12.49 -3.72 -16.92
N GLY A 237 -13.42 -4.10 -17.81
CA GLY A 237 -14.86 -4.01 -17.55
C GLY A 237 -15.49 -2.64 -17.84
N ILE A 238 -14.77 -1.74 -18.50
CA ILE A 238 -15.27 -0.43 -18.94
C ILE A 238 -15.70 -0.54 -20.40
N HIS A 239 -17.00 -0.66 -20.61
CA HIS A 239 -17.62 -0.95 -21.91
C HIS A 239 -18.42 0.22 -22.48
N THR A 240 -18.86 1.15 -21.64
CA THR A 240 -19.69 2.29 -22.06
C THR A 240 -19.05 3.63 -21.70
N PRO A 241 -19.30 4.69 -22.50
CA PRO A 241 -18.96 6.06 -22.14
C PRO A 241 -19.54 6.46 -20.78
N ASP A 242 -18.74 7.16 -19.97
CA ASP A 242 -19.15 7.72 -18.68
C ASP A 242 -19.71 6.68 -17.71
N GLN A 243 -19.20 5.44 -17.80
CA GLN A 243 -19.60 4.32 -16.97
C GLN A 243 -19.24 4.57 -15.50
N ILE A 244 -20.19 4.30 -14.61
CA ILE A 244 -20.01 4.42 -13.16
C ILE A 244 -19.18 3.26 -12.63
N VAL A 245 -18.21 3.60 -11.80
CA VAL A 245 -17.37 2.67 -11.07
C VAL A 245 -17.31 3.08 -9.60
N PHE A 246 -17.08 2.12 -8.72
CA PHE A 246 -16.78 2.37 -7.31
C PHE A 246 -15.33 2.05 -7.06
N MET A 247 -14.64 2.95 -6.36
CA MET A 247 -13.26 2.75 -5.95
C MET A 247 -13.20 2.67 -4.43
N VAL A 248 -12.72 1.55 -3.91
CA VAL A 248 -12.55 1.31 -2.47
C VAL A 248 -11.06 1.30 -2.16
N HIS A 249 -10.65 2.19 -1.26
CA HIS A 249 -9.30 2.24 -0.72
C HIS A 249 -9.33 1.96 0.77
N CYS A 250 -8.79 0.83 1.19
CA CYS A 250 -8.59 0.51 2.60
C CYS A 250 -7.52 -0.57 2.76
N GLY A 251 -7.23 -0.93 4.01
CA GLY A 251 -6.23 -1.95 4.33
C GLY A 251 -6.62 -2.83 5.51
N SER A 252 -5.61 -3.40 6.13
CA SER A 252 -5.71 -4.27 7.30
C SER A 252 -6.19 -3.59 8.58
N ARG A 253 -6.39 -2.27 8.57
CA ARG A 253 -6.85 -1.50 9.74
C ARG A 253 -5.84 -1.60 10.89
N GLY A 254 -6.32 -1.56 12.14
CA GLY A 254 -5.47 -1.69 13.33
C GLY A 254 -4.77 -3.05 13.44
N PHE A 255 -5.22 -4.07 12.69
CA PHE A 255 -4.65 -5.42 12.70
C PHE A 255 -3.22 -5.42 12.15
N GLY A 256 -3.02 -5.03 10.88
CA GLY A 256 -1.71 -5.03 10.25
C GLY A 256 -0.78 -3.99 10.86
N HIS A 257 -1.31 -2.82 11.27
CA HIS A 257 -0.50 -1.83 11.98
C HIS A 257 0.13 -2.42 13.25
N GLN A 258 -0.64 -3.20 14.03
CA GLN A 258 -0.10 -3.82 15.22
C GLN A 258 0.93 -4.89 14.89
N ILE A 259 0.71 -5.71 13.85
CA ILE A 259 1.68 -6.70 13.38
C ILE A 259 2.99 -6.01 12.96
N GLY A 260 2.93 -4.96 12.14
CA GLY A 260 4.10 -4.18 11.74
C GLY A 260 4.85 -3.61 12.95
N THR A 261 4.12 -3.12 13.96
CA THR A 261 4.70 -2.63 15.22
C THR A 261 5.39 -3.74 16.01
N ASP A 262 4.76 -4.91 16.11
CA ASP A 262 5.27 -6.04 16.89
C ASP A 262 6.56 -6.59 16.27
N TYR A 263 6.57 -6.81 14.94
CA TYR A 263 7.75 -7.33 14.24
C TYR A 263 8.87 -6.30 14.11
N LEU A 264 8.55 -5.00 14.00
CA LEU A 264 9.58 -3.96 14.03
C LEU A 264 10.35 -3.98 15.36
N LYS A 265 9.64 -4.05 16.50
CA LYS A 265 10.28 -4.17 17.82
C LYS A 265 11.14 -5.41 17.92
N LEU A 266 10.60 -6.56 17.52
CA LEU A 266 11.33 -7.83 17.50
C LEU A 266 12.60 -7.72 16.63
N PHE A 267 12.50 -7.09 15.46
CA PHE A 267 13.63 -6.99 14.54
C PHE A 267 14.73 -6.11 15.11
N LEU A 268 14.40 -4.95 15.69
CA LEU A 268 15.37 -4.09 16.37
C LEU A 268 16.16 -4.83 17.46
N GLU A 269 15.52 -5.77 18.17
CA GLU A 269 16.18 -6.59 19.19
C GLU A 269 17.13 -7.64 18.59
N VAL A 270 16.75 -8.29 17.48
CA VAL A 270 17.53 -9.40 16.91
C VAL A 270 18.56 -8.99 15.86
N MET A 271 18.46 -7.79 15.27
CA MET A 271 19.37 -7.33 14.23
C MET A 271 20.86 -7.40 14.58
N PRO A 272 21.31 -7.05 15.81
CA PRO A 272 22.71 -7.20 16.20
C PRO A 272 23.22 -8.65 16.10
N LYS A 273 22.37 -9.64 16.39
CA LYS A 273 22.72 -11.07 16.28
C LYS A 273 23.06 -11.48 14.83
N TYR A 274 22.46 -10.81 13.85
CA TYR A 274 22.67 -11.08 12.43
C TYR A 274 23.63 -10.09 11.78
N ASN A 275 24.32 -9.25 12.55
CA ASN A 275 25.25 -8.22 12.07
C ASN A 275 24.65 -7.25 11.04
N ILE A 276 23.32 -7.04 11.09
CA ILE A 276 22.66 -6.06 10.22
C ILE A 276 22.75 -4.69 10.89
N LYS A 277 23.34 -3.72 10.20
CA LYS A 277 23.48 -2.33 10.65
C LYS A 277 22.59 -1.43 9.79
N ILE A 278 21.88 -0.51 10.43
CA ILE A 278 21.03 0.51 9.79
C ILE A 278 21.60 1.88 10.09
#